data_AF-A0A930PA32-F1
#
_entry.id   AF-A0A930PA32-F1
#
_cell.length_a   1.000
_cell.length_b   1.000
_cell.length_c   1.000
_cell.angle_alpha   90.00
_cell.angle_beta   90.00
_cell.angle_gamma   90.00
#
_symmetry.space_group_name_H-M   'P 1'
#
loop_
_entity.id
_entity.type
_entity.pdbx_description
1 polymer ?
#
loop_
_entity_poly.entity_id
_entity_poly.type
_entity_poly.pdbx_seq_one_letter_code
_entity_poly.pdbx_strand_id
1 'polypeptide(L)'
;ELKRKEAQRLEFHKNYIDIQVPLLQDETMGWTALSDLDEPDIAYNPERDCGFYTQGAKEYFRIKPGQFTIFFPEDAHAPIIGNGKQRKLVGKIRV
;
A
#
# COMPACT_ATOMS: atom_id res chain seq x y z
N GLU A 1 13.06 -3.02 4.99
CA GLU A 1 13.83 -2.25 3.99
C GLU A 1 12.86 -1.68 2.96
N LEU A 2 13.11 -0.45 2.51
CA LEU A 2 12.41 0.09 1.35
C LEU A 2 12.83 -0.66 0.08
N LYS A 3 11.96 -0.65 -0.92
CA LYS A 3 12.12 -1.37 -2.18
C LYS A 3 12.11 -0.40 -3.36
N ARG A 4 12.74 -0.82 -4.46
CA ARG A 4 12.56 -0.16 -5.75
C ARG A 4 11.10 -0.25 -6.18
N LYS A 5 10.66 0.76 -6.93
CA LYS A 5 9.27 0.89 -7.39
C LYS A 5 8.79 -0.36 -8.14
N GLU A 6 9.63 -0.92 -8.99
CA GLU A 6 9.30 -2.06 -9.87
C GLU A 6 9.18 -3.37 -9.08
N ALA A 7 9.76 -3.42 -7.88
CA ALA A 7 9.73 -4.59 -7.00
C ALA A 7 8.57 -4.55 -6.01
N GLN A 8 7.78 -3.48 -5.99
CA GLN A 8 6.64 -3.35 -5.10
C GLN A 8 5.32 -3.52 -5.84
N ARG A 9 4.47 -4.36 -5.27
CA ARG A 9 3.15 -4.71 -5.79
C ARG A 9 2.08 -3.86 -5.15
N LEU A 10 0.97 -3.68 -5.87
CA LEU A 10 -0.27 -3.19 -5.28
C LEU A 10 -0.87 -4.31 -4.44
N GLU A 11 -1.16 -4.01 -3.18
CA GLU A 11 -1.95 -4.84 -2.29
C GLU A 11 -3.31 -4.20 -2.02
N PHE A 12 -4.31 -5.01 -1.69
CA PHE A 12 -5.64 -4.53 -1.31
C PHE A 12 -6.22 -5.39 -0.19
N HIS A 13 -7.11 -4.79 0.59
CA HIS A 13 -7.73 -5.35 1.78
C HIS A 13 -9.25 -5.23 1.66
N LYS A 14 -10.02 -6.07 2.36
CA LYS A 14 -11.49 -5.99 2.35
C LYS A 14 -12.08 -5.77 3.74
N ASN A 15 -11.40 -6.26 4.78
CA ASN A 15 -11.91 -6.21 6.15
C ASN A 15 -11.36 -5.03 6.95
N TYR A 16 -10.23 -4.44 6.53
CA TYR A 16 -9.57 -3.36 7.26
C TYR A 16 -9.22 -2.16 6.37
N ILE A 17 -9.31 -0.98 6.98
CA ILE A 17 -8.70 0.26 6.52
C ILE A 17 -7.26 0.32 7.05
N ASP A 18 -6.34 0.77 6.20
CA ASP A 18 -4.93 0.98 6.55
C ASP A 18 -4.63 2.45 6.79
N ILE A 19 -4.05 2.76 7.95
CA ILE A 19 -3.45 4.06 8.24
C ILE A 19 -1.94 3.90 8.31
N GLN A 20 -1.23 4.45 7.32
CA GLN A 20 0.22 4.26 7.21
C GLN A 20 0.97 5.55 7.51
N VAL A 21 1.98 5.47 8.39
CA VAL A 21 2.77 6.61 8.87
C VAL A 21 4.26 6.29 8.77
N PRO A 22 5.03 6.92 7.86
CA PRO A 22 6.49 6.84 7.89
C PRO A 22 7.04 7.57 9.12
N LEU A 23 8.03 6.99 9.80
CA LEU A 23 8.59 7.53 11.05
C LEU A 23 10.09 7.84 10.99
N LEU A 24 10.84 7.28 10.04
CA LEU A 24 12.29 7.49 9.96
C LEU A 24 12.67 8.41 8.79
N GLN A 25 12.18 8.12 7.60
CA GLN A 25 12.45 8.88 6.40
C GLN A 25 11.23 8.92 5.48
N ASP A 26 11.32 9.68 4.41
CA ASP A 26 10.27 9.78 3.40
C ASP A 26 10.02 8.43 2.73
N GLU A 27 8.76 8.19 2.38
CA GLU A 27 8.29 6.98 1.71
C GLU A 27 7.43 7.36 0.52
N THR A 28 7.74 6.80 -0.65
CA THR A 28 6.80 6.86 -1.77
C THR A 28 5.79 5.72 -1.63
N MET A 29 4.53 6.00 -1.88
CA MET A 29 3.47 5.01 -1.95
C MET A 29 2.75 5.13 -3.29
N GLY A 30 2.41 3.99 -3.89
CA GLY A 30 1.56 3.91 -5.07
C GLY A 30 0.09 3.75 -4.67
N TRP A 31 -0.82 4.26 -5.48
CA TRP A 31 -2.27 4.11 -5.31
C TRP A 31 -2.98 3.92 -6.65
N THR A 32 -3.98 3.06 -6.65
CA THR A 32 -4.94 2.87 -7.74
C THR A 32 -6.30 2.49 -7.15
N ALA A 33 -7.38 3.07 -7.66
CA ALA A 33 -8.72 2.61 -7.29
C ALA A 33 -8.95 1.15 -7.72
N LEU A 34 -9.54 0.32 -6.87
CA LEU A 34 -9.84 -1.08 -7.21
C LEU A 34 -10.78 -1.20 -8.41
N SER A 35 -11.69 -0.23 -8.61
CA SER A 35 -12.60 -0.20 -9.77
C SER A 35 -11.88 -0.09 -11.12
N ASP A 36 -10.62 0.31 -11.10
CA ASP A 36 -9.79 0.53 -12.28
C ASP A 36 -8.87 -0.66 -12.59
N LEU A 37 -8.99 -1.73 -11.82
CA LEU A 37 -8.19 -2.95 -11.92
C LEU A 37 -9.09 -4.11 -12.34
N ASP A 38 -8.54 -4.99 -13.18
CA ASP A 38 -9.19 -6.24 -13.57
C ASP A 38 -9.02 -7.30 -12.46
N GLU A 39 -9.02 -8.59 -12.81
CA GLU A 39 -8.79 -9.66 -11.84
C GLU A 39 -7.38 -9.60 -11.23
N PRO A 40 -7.23 -9.85 -9.92
CA PRO A 40 -5.94 -9.81 -9.25
C PRO A 40 -5.04 -10.97 -9.65
N ASP A 41 -3.74 -10.68 -9.86
CA ASP A 41 -2.72 -11.69 -10.14
C ASP A 41 -2.57 -12.71 -9.01
N ILE A 42 -2.78 -12.25 -7.77
CA ILE A 42 -2.87 -13.11 -6.59
C ILE A 42 -4.22 -12.88 -5.95
N ALA A 43 -5.07 -13.92 -6.02
CA ALA A 43 -6.40 -13.91 -5.45
C ALA A 43 -6.41 -13.53 -3.97
N TYR A 44 -7.49 -12.88 -3.56
CA TYR A 44 -7.71 -12.46 -2.18
C TYR A 44 -7.73 -13.66 -1.22
N ASN A 45 -6.93 -13.58 -0.16
CA ASN A 45 -6.91 -14.52 0.94
C ASN A 45 -7.66 -13.95 2.16
N PRO A 46 -8.81 -14.53 2.57
CA PRO A 46 -9.59 -14.03 3.70
C PRO A 46 -8.90 -14.12 5.06
N GLU A 47 -8.02 -15.10 5.28
CA GLU A 47 -7.30 -15.26 6.55
C GLU A 47 -6.24 -14.17 6.74
N ARG A 48 -5.66 -13.69 5.63
CA ARG A 48 -4.64 -12.63 5.61
C ARG A 48 -5.19 -11.25 5.28
N ASP A 49 -6.48 -11.17 4.95
CA ASP A 49 -7.14 -9.98 4.42
C ASP A 49 -6.34 -9.30 3.30
N CYS A 50 -5.84 -10.07 2.32
CA CYS A 50 -4.93 -9.50 1.32
C CYS A 50 -4.98 -10.23 -0.02
N GLY A 51 -4.92 -9.47 -1.11
CA GLY A 51 -4.62 -9.93 -2.48
C GLY A 51 -3.67 -8.94 -3.17
N PHE A 52 -3.17 -9.28 -4.36
CA PHE A 52 -2.15 -8.46 -5.04
C PHE A 52 -2.34 -8.32 -6.55
N TYR A 53 -1.88 -7.19 -7.06
CA TYR A 53 -1.64 -6.93 -8.48
C TYR A 53 -0.15 -6.67 -8.73
N THR A 54 0.36 -7.16 -9.86
CA THR A 54 1.75 -7.04 -10.28
C THR A 54 2.00 -5.79 -11.12
N GLN A 55 0.95 -5.20 -11.69
CA GLN A 55 1.06 -3.93 -12.39
C GLN A 55 1.45 -2.77 -11.45
N GLY A 56 2.04 -1.73 -12.02
CA GLY A 56 2.31 -0.49 -11.30
C GLY A 56 1.03 0.25 -10.92
N ALA A 57 1.14 1.10 -9.90
CA ALA A 57 0.08 2.02 -9.51
C ALA A 57 -0.13 3.12 -10.57
N LYS A 58 -1.33 3.69 -10.60
CA LYS A 58 -1.63 4.85 -11.46
C LYS A 58 -1.01 6.12 -10.91
N GLU A 59 -1.13 6.31 -9.60
CA GLU A 59 -0.60 7.49 -8.91
C GLU A 59 0.49 7.11 -7.92
N TYR A 60 1.46 8.00 -7.76
CA TYR A 60 2.54 7.86 -6.79
C TYR A 60 2.75 9.17 -6.06
N PHE A 61 2.79 9.10 -4.74
CA PHE A 61 2.97 10.28 -3.90
C PHE A 61 4.01 10.01 -2.81
N ARG A 62 4.69 11.08 -2.39
CA ARG A 62 5.74 11.05 -1.37
C ARG A 62 5.15 11.50 -0.04
N ILE A 63 5.27 10.65 0.96
CA ILE A 63 4.84 10.89 2.34
C ILE A 63 6.06 11.12 3.20
N LYS A 64 6.08 12.25 3.90
CA LYS A 64 7.15 12.64 4.84
C LYS A 64 6.84 12.15 6.25
N PRO A 65 7.84 11.98 7.13
CA PRO A 65 7.61 11.76 8.55
C PRO A 65 6.65 12.80 9.15
N GLY A 66 5.66 12.33 9.90
CA GLY A 66 4.58 13.16 10.47
C GLY A 66 3.35 13.33 9.57
N GLN A 67 3.42 12.90 8.31
CA GLN A 67 2.25 12.73 7.44
C GLN A 67 1.74 11.30 7.51
N PHE A 68 0.50 11.07 7.06
CA PHE A 68 -0.10 9.75 7.00
C PHE A 68 -0.97 9.60 5.75
N THR A 69 -1.22 8.36 5.37
CA THR A 69 -2.23 7.99 4.38
C THR A 69 -3.31 7.14 5.03
N ILE A 70 -4.52 7.19 4.46
CA ILE A 70 -5.62 6.28 4.78
C ILE A 70 -5.97 5.56 3.49
N PHE A 71 -5.96 4.22 3.51
CA PHE A 71 -6.38 3.37 2.40
C PHE A 71 -7.60 2.56 2.83
N PHE A 72 -8.72 2.80 2.16
CA PHE A 72 -9.97 2.07 2.33
C PHE A 72 -9.93 0.73 1.57
N PRO A 73 -10.91 -0.17 1.79
CA PRO A 73 -11.01 -1.42 1.03
C PRO A 73 -10.97 -1.25 -0.49
N GLU A 74 -11.42 -0.09 -0.99
CA GLU A 74 -11.43 0.26 -2.42
C GLU A 74 -10.07 0.75 -2.95
N ASP A 75 -9.07 0.92 -2.08
CA ASP A 75 -7.77 1.51 -2.40
C ASP A 75 -6.67 0.44 -2.52
N ALA A 76 -6.38 0.01 -3.75
CA ALA A 76 -5.16 -0.76 -3.98
C ALA A 76 -3.95 0.16 -3.81
N HIS A 77 -2.96 -0.27 -3.03
CA HIS A 77 -1.83 0.57 -2.68
C HIS A 77 -0.51 -0.21 -2.64
N ALA A 78 0.59 0.49 -2.90
CA ALA A 78 1.94 -0.06 -2.98
C ALA A 78 2.87 0.72 -2.05
N PRO A 79 3.02 0.32 -0.78
CA PRO A 79 3.82 1.07 0.20
C PRO A 79 5.32 0.80 0.06
N ILE A 80 6.15 1.37 0.93
CA ILE A 80 7.58 1.08 1.10
C ILE A 80 8.47 1.28 -0.14
N ILE A 81 8.11 2.21 -1.03
CA ILE A 81 8.95 2.55 -2.20
C ILE A 81 10.01 3.59 -1.81
N GLY A 82 11.28 3.27 -2.07
CA GLY A 82 12.44 4.12 -1.78
C GLY A 82 13.72 3.31 -1.59
N ASN A 83 14.70 3.87 -0.86
CA ASN A 83 15.99 3.22 -0.62
C ASN A 83 16.36 3.23 0.86
N GLY A 84 16.96 2.14 1.34
CA GLY A 84 17.44 2.00 2.71
C GLY A 84 16.35 1.74 3.75
N LYS A 85 16.72 1.87 5.03
CA LYS A 85 15.88 1.45 6.16
C LYS A 85 14.73 2.40 6.39
N GLN A 86 13.55 1.85 6.67
CA GLN A 86 12.39 2.60 7.10
C GLN A 86 11.87 2.04 8.42
N ARG A 87 11.42 2.94 9.29
CA ARG A 87 10.54 2.61 10.42
C ARG A 87 9.20 3.26 10.13
N LYS A 88 8.10 2.51 10.22
CA LYS A 88 6.75 3.01 9.97
C LYS A 88 5.73 2.38 10.91
N LEU A 89 4.58 3.01 11.03
CA LEU A 89 3.40 2.47 11.69
C LEU A 89 2.35 2.12 10.63
N VAL A 90 1.67 1.00 10.79
CA VAL A 90 0.48 0.63 10.02
C VAL A 90 -0.63 0.31 11.02
N GLY A 91 -1.60 1.22 11.14
CA GLY A 91 -2.82 1.00 11.90
C GLY A 91 -3.83 0.30 11.04
N LYS A 92 -4.53 -0.70 11.60
CA LYS A 92 -5.61 -1.44 10.94
C LYS A 92 -6.92 -1.13 11.65
N ILE A 93 -7.90 -0.59 10.94
CA ILE A 93 -9.25 -0.31 11.48
C ILE A 93 -10.24 -1.25 10.81
N ARG A 94 -10.94 -2.06 11.60
CA ARG A 94 -11.92 -3.00 11.07
C ARG A 94 -13.14 -2.23 10.53
N VAL A 95 -13.59 -2.62 9.34
CA VAL A 95 -14.84 -2.14 8.72
C VAL A 95 -16.03 -2.97 9.20
#